data_AF-A0A1X7V948-F1
#
_entry.id   AF-A0A1X7V948-F1
#
_cell.length_a   1.000
_cell.length_b   1.000
_cell.length_c   1.000
_cell.angle_alpha   90.00
_cell.angle_beta   90.00
_cell.angle_gamma   90.00
#
_symmetry.space_group_name_H-M   'P 1'
#
loop_
_entity.id
_entity.type
_entity.pdbx_description
1 polymer ?
#
loop_
_entity_poly.entity_id
_entity_poly.type
_entity_poly.pdbx_seq_one_letter_code
_entity_poly.pdbx_strand_id
1 'polypeptide(L)'
;LSFGAFVQDLDPRYCVPSRKLLSLKIFPDKYKAIETKLLAILDNASIINITLDIWSNRQMESYIGILVHFIYKWKLHCLMLS
;
A
#
# COMPACT_ATOMS: atom_id res chain seq x y z
N LEU A 1 -26.57 6.00 -0.54
CA LEU A 1 -26.38 4.53 -0.66
C LEU A 1 -25.06 4.17 0.00
N SER A 2 -25.02 3.16 0.86
CA SER A 2 -23.74 2.68 1.40
C SER A 2 -22.99 1.91 0.32
N PHE A 3 -21.66 1.82 0.45
CA PHE A 3 -20.84 0.99 -0.44
C PHE A 3 -21.35 -0.47 -0.49
N GLY A 4 -21.79 -1.01 0.65
CA GLY A 4 -22.35 -2.36 0.71
C GLY A 4 -23.62 -2.53 -0.12
N ALA A 5 -24.55 -1.56 -0.07
CA ALA A 5 -25.78 -1.59 -0.87
C ALA A 5 -25.48 -1.51 -2.37
N PHE A 6 -24.57 -0.61 -2.77
CA PHE A 6 -24.14 -0.48 -4.16
C PHE A 6 -23.54 -1.79 -4.72
N VAL A 7 -22.71 -2.47 -3.93
CA VAL A 7 -22.10 -3.73 -4.36
C VAL A 7 -23.13 -4.86 -4.47
N GLN A 8 -24.13 -4.89 -3.59
CA GLN A 8 -25.24 -5.86 -3.66
C GLN A 8 -26.11 -5.65 -4.90
N ASP A 9 -26.37 -4.40 -5.28
CA ASP A 9 -27.11 -4.08 -6.52
C ASP A 9 -26.32 -4.50 -7.77
N LEU A 10 -24.99 -4.46 -7.72
CA LEU A 10 -24.09 -4.77 -8.83
C LEU A 10 -23.87 -6.29 -9.03
N ASP A 11 -23.53 -7.01 -7.96
CA ASP A 11 -23.46 -8.48 -7.95
C ASP A 11 -23.96 -9.02 -6.59
N PRO A 12 -25.23 -9.49 -6.54
CA PRO A 12 -25.82 -10.01 -5.31
C PRO A 12 -25.08 -11.22 -4.70
N ARG A 13 -24.24 -11.91 -5.48
CA ARG A 13 -23.47 -13.08 -5.00
C ARG A 13 -22.19 -12.65 -4.29
N TYR A 14 -21.75 -11.41 -4.45
CA TYR A 14 -20.54 -10.92 -3.82
C TYR A 14 -20.81 -10.56 -2.35
N CYS A 15 -20.19 -11.31 -1.44
CA CYS A 15 -20.22 -11.00 -0.02
C CYS A 15 -19.10 -10.02 0.33
N VAL A 16 -19.46 -8.80 0.74
CA VAL A 16 -18.48 -7.80 1.16
C VAL A 16 -17.74 -8.32 2.41
N PRO A 17 -16.40 -8.42 2.39
CA PRO A 17 -15.65 -8.91 3.53
C PRO A 17 -15.79 -7.98 4.73
N SER A 18 -15.88 -8.56 5.92
CA SER A 18 -15.97 -7.78 7.15
C SER A 18 -14.69 -6.97 7.41
N ARG A 19 -14.81 -5.86 8.14
CA ARG A 19 -13.65 -5.06 8.57
C ARG A 19 -12.60 -5.91 9.28
N LYS A 20 -13.04 -6.84 10.15
CA LYS A 20 -12.13 -7.75 10.87
C LYS A 20 -11.35 -8.64 9.91
N LEU A 21 -12.01 -9.21 8.90
CA LEU A 21 -11.36 -10.05 7.89
C LEU A 21 -10.37 -9.24 7.04
N LEU A 22 -10.74 -8.03 6.65
CA LEU A 22 -9.87 -7.12 5.91
C LEU A 22 -8.62 -6.76 6.71
N SER A 23 -8.80 -6.22 7.92
CA SER A 23 -7.70 -5.69 8.75
C SER A 23 -6.78 -6.77 9.32
N LEU A 24 -7.31 -7.95 9.68
CA LEU A 24 -6.52 -8.99 10.37
C LEU A 24 -5.97 -10.07 9.45
N LYS A 25 -6.44 -10.15 8.20
CA LYS A 25 -6.02 -11.22 7.27
C LYS A 25 -5.70 -10.69 5.88
N ILE A 26 -6.70 -10.14 5.18
CA ILE A 26 -6.52 -9.82 3.75
C ILE A 26 -5.45 -8.75 3.53
N PHE A 27 -5.47 -7.65 4.28
CA PHE A 27 -4.46 -6.60 4.12
C PHE A 27 -3.07 -7.03 4.60
N PRO A 28 -2.90 -7.63 5.79
CA PRO A 28 -1.60 -8.14 6.21
C PRO A 28 -0.99 -9.14 5.22
N ASP A 29 -1.77 -10.11 4.74
CA ASP A 29 -1.29 -11.12 3.80
C ASP A 29 -0.86 -10.49 2.47
N LYS A 30 -1.65 -9.54 1.95
CA LYS A 30 -1.32 -8.82 0.72
C LYS A 30 -0.09 -7.93 0.90
N TYR A 31 0.01 -7.21 2.01
CA TYR A 31 1.16 -6.35 2.32
C TYR A 31 2.43 -7.19 2.35
N LYS A 32 2.46 -8.27 3.12
CA LYS A 32 3.62 -9.16 3.24
C LYS A 32 4.04 -9.76 1.90
N ALA A 33 3.08 -10.14 1.06
CA ALA A 33 3.36 -10.66 -0.27
C ALA A 33 3.99 -9.61 -1.20
N ILE A 34 3.56 -8.35 -1.10
CA ILE A 34 4.13 -7.24 -1.87
C ILE A 34 5.50 -6.87 -1.32
N GLU A 35 5.63 -6.75 0.00
CA GLU A 35 6.88 -6.45 0.71
C GLU A 35 7.98 -7.46 0.34
N THR A 36 7.67 -8.76 0.41
CA THR A 36 8.63 -9.82 0.05
C THR A 36 9.12 -9.67 -1.40
N LYS A 37 8.21 -9.35 -2.33
CA LYS A 37 8.56 -9.12 -3.74
C LYS A 37 9.39 -7.85 -3.92
N LEU A 38 9.03 -6.79 -3.20
CA LEU A 38 9.72 -5.51 -3.26
C LEU A 38 11.15 -5.64 -2.75
N LEU A 39 11.35 -6.28 -1.61
CA LEU A 39 12.68 -6.53 -1.05
C LEU A 39 13.56 -7.32 -2.02
N ALA A 40 13.04 -8.36 -2.67
CA ALA A 40 13.78 -9.09 -3.69
C ALA A 40 14.15 -8.23 -4.91
N ILE A 41 13.30 -7.27 -5.29
CA ILE A 41 13.60 -6.34 -6.39
C ILE A 41 14.68 -5.33 -5.96
N LEU A 42 14.54 -4.77 -4.75
CA LEU A 42 15.47 -3.77 -4.22
C LEU A 42 16.85 -4.35 -3.95
N ASP A 43 16.94 -5.61 -3.49
CA ASP A 43 18.21 -6.32 -3.29
C ASP A 43 19.05 -6.44 -4.58
N ASN A 44 18.37 -6.44 -5.74
CA ASN A 44 18.99 -6.50 -7.06
C ASN A 44 19.05 -5.13 -7.76
N ALA A 45 18.57 -4.05 -7.13
CA ALA A 45 18.55 -2.74 -7.74
C ALA A 45 19.94 -2.11 -7.66
N SER A 46 20.43 -1.57 -8.78
CA SER A 46 21.75 -0.94 -8.84
C SER A 46 21.80 0.40 -8.09
N ILE A 47 20.72 1.16 -8.13
CA ILE A 47 20.59 2.47 -7.50
C ILE A 47 19.20 2.58 -6.89
N ILE A 48 19.17 3.00 -5.63
CA ILE A 48 17.96 3.28 -4.87
C ILE A 48 18.07 4.72 -4.37
N ASN A 49 17.09 5.55 -4.69
CA ASN A 49 16.98 6.90 -4.12
C ASN A 49 15.82 6.94 -3.14
N ILE A 50 16.00 7.66 -2.04
CA ILE A 50 14.98 7.80 -0.99
C ILE A 50 14.59 9.27 -0.89
N THR A 51 13.29 9.54 -0.85
CA THR A 51 12.74 10.86 -0.57
C THR A 51 11.91 10.78 0.70
N LEU A 52 12.15 11.71 1.61
CA LEU A 52 11.41 11.86 2.85
C LEU A 52 10.52 13.09 2.74
N ASP A 53 9.22 12.91 2.94
CA ASP A 53 8.27 13.98 3.12
C ASP A 53 7.88 14.03 4.61
N ILE A 54 8.06 15.17 5.25
CA ILE A 54 7.83 15.32 6.69
C ILE A 54 6.89 16.51 6.88
N TRP A 55 5.76 16.28 7.52
CA TRP A 55 4.76 17.31 7.78
C TRP A 55 4.11 17.11 9.15
N SER A 56 3.46 18.15 9.66
CA SER A 56 2.59 18.05 10.84
C SER A 56 1.18 18.49 10.50
N ASN A 57 0.19 17.95 11.22
CA ASN A 57 -1.19 18.42 11.11
C ASN A 57 -1.50 19.52 12.13
N ARG A 58 -2.72 20.05 12.08
CA ARG A 58 -3.19 21.12 12.98
C ARG A 58 -3.32 20.67 14.44
N GLN A 59 -3.35 19.37 14.68
CA GLN A 59 -3.35 18.72 15.99
C GLN A 59 -1.93 18.52 16.53
N MET A 60 -0.91 19.08 15.87
CA MET A 60 0.51 18.94 16.22
C MET A 60 1.02 17.49 16.15
N GLU A 61 0.35 16.64 15.37
CA GLU A 61 0.83 15.29 15.08
C GLU A 61 1.78 15.34 13.89
N SER A 62 2.98 14.77 14.07
CA SER A 62 4.00 14.69 13.01
C SER A 62 3.84 13.40 12.20
N TYR A 63 4.06 13.51 10.90
CA TYR A 63 3.99 12.44 9.91
C TYR A 63 5.29 12.40 9.10
N ILE A 64 5.66 11.19 8.68
CA ILE A 64 6.77 10.97 7.76
C ILE A 64 6.33 10.02 6.65
N GLY A 65 6.41 10.49 5.41
CA GLY A 65 6.28 9.70 4.20
C GLY A 65 7.66 9.32 3.70
N ILE A 66 7.93 8.02 3.59
CA ILE A 66 9.19 7.51 3.04
C ILE A 66 8.89 6.96 1.65
N LEU A 67 9.47 7.54 0.61
CA LEU A 67 9.35 7.07 -0.76
C LEU A 67 10.68 6.55 -1.28
N VAL A 68 10.62 5.42 -1.97
CA VAL A 68 11.76 4.81 -2.65
C VAL A 68 11.57 4.89 -4.15
N HIS A 69 12.61 5.36 -4.83
CA HIS A 69 12.68 5.49 -6.28
C HIS A 69 13.78 4.59 -6.83
N PHE A 70 13.43 3.72 -7.77
CA PHE A 70 14.37 2.78 -8.38
C PHE A 70 13.93 2.44 -9.82
N ILE A 71 14.90 2.01 -10.64
CA ILE A 71 14.61 1.53 -11.99
C ILE A 71 14.48 0.01 -11.95
N TYR A 72 13.36 -0.51 -12.44
CA TYR A 72 13.15 -1.94 -12.60
C TYR A 72 12.48 -2.22 -13.95
N LYS A 73 13.10 -3.11 -14.74
CA LYS A 73 12.67 -3.43 -16.12
C LYS A 73 12.50 -2.17 -16.98
N TRP A 74 13.50 -1.29 -16.96
CA TRP A 74 13.53 -0.03 -17.73
C TRP A 74 12.37 0.92 -17.42
N LYS A 75 11.74 0.79 -16.24
CA LYS A 75 10.71 1.70 -15.75
C LYS A 75 11.13 2.27 -14.41
N LEU A 76 10.89 3.56 -14.22
CA LEU A 76 11.02 4.20 -12.92
C LEU A 76 9.81 3.80 -12.07
N HIS A 77 10.09 3.24 -10.89
CA HIS A 77 9.09 2.96 -9.87
C HIS A 77 9.28 3.93 -8.72
N CYS A 78 8.16 4.33 -8.11
CA CYS A 78 8.10 5.15 -6.92
C CYS A 78 7.12 4.47 -5.96
N LEU A 79 7.60 4.06 -4.78
CA LEU A 79 6.81 3.30 -3.81
C LEU A 79 6.97 3.88 -2.41
N MET A 80 5.86 3.97 -1.69
CA MET A 80 5.82 4.39 -0.28
C MET A 80 6.15 3.19 0.62
N LEU A 81 7.08 3.37 1.56
CA LEU A 81 7.54 2.33 2.48
C LEU A 81 6.87 2.34 3.86
N SER A 82 6.27 3.46 4.25
CA SER A 82 5.59 3.63 5.56
C SER A 82 4.23 2.92 5.61
#